data_AF-A0A938K9V5-F1
#
_entry.id   AF-A0A938K9V5-F1
#
_cell.length_a   1.000
_cell.length_b   1.000
_cell.length_c   1.000
_cell.angle_alpha   90.00
_cell.angle_beta   90.00
_cell.angle_gamma   90.00
#
_symmetry.space_group_name_H-M   'P 1'
#
loop_
_entity.id
_entity.type
_entity.pdbx_description
1 polymer ?
#
loop_
_entity_poly.entity_id
_entity_poly.type
_entity_poly.pdbx_seq_one_letter_code
_entity_poly.pdbx_strand_id
1 'polypeptide(L)'
;MMHPAVTEAFEMAASLLRKNRIRFRAIGGIALNLAGAGRPTKDVDLVVARRNWHRARGVLQGLATQVQGIRLGLADEPESLFGRCPPGQ
;
A
#
# COMPACT_ATOMS: atom_id res chain seq x y z
N MET A 1 16.41 -11.94 -1.97
CA MET A 1 15.35 -12.65 -2.71
C MET A 1 14.01 -12.34 -2.05
N MET A 2 12.96 -12.12 -2.83
CA MET A 2 11.64 -11.79 -2.31
C MET A 2 10.88 -13.07 -1.93
N HIS A 3 10.20 -13.08 -0.79
CA HIS A 3 9.46 -14.26 -0.35
C HIS A 3 8.21 -14.47 -1.22
N PRO A 4 7.88 -15.69 -1.68
CA PRO A 4 6.75 -15.94 -2.58
C PRO A 4 5.41 -15.35 -2.09
N ALA A 5 5.12 -15.48 -0.79
CA ALA A 5 3.92 -14.90 -0.19
C ALA A 5 3.85 -13.36 -0.29
N VAL A 6 5.00 -12.67 -0.32
CA VAL A 6 5.05 -11.20 -0.50
C VAL A 6 4.75 -10.85 -1.95
N THR A 7 5.24 -11.66 -2.90
CA THR A 7 4.91 -11.50 -4.32
C THR A 7 3.41 -11.68 -4.55
N GLU A 8 2.85 -12.75 -4.01
CA GLU A 8 1.42 -13.06 -4.12
C GLU A 8 0.55 -11.95 -3.48
N ALA A 9 0.89 -11.51 -2.27
CA ALA A 9 0.19 -10.41 -1.60
C ALA A 9 0.23 -9.11 -2.44
N PHE A 10 1.38 -8.80 -3.04
CA PHE A 10 1.51 -7.64 -3.92
C PHE A 10 0.64 -7.77 -5.17
N GLU A 11 0.64 -8.92 -5.84
CA GLU A 11 -0.15 -9.17 -7.04
C GLU A 11 -1.65 -9.08 -6.77
N MET A 12 -2.12 -9.64 -5.66
CA MET A 12 -3.53 -9.55 -5.26
C MET A 12 -3.94 -8.11 -4.94
N ALA A 13 -3.15 -7.39 -4.13
CA ALA A 13 -3.41 -5.98 -3.83
C ALA A 13 -3.41 -5.11 -5.10
N ALA A 14 -2.41 -5.31 -5.97
CA ALA A 14 -2.31 -4.61 -7.25
C ALA A 14 -3.52 -4.89 -8.16
N SER A 15 -3.96 -6.13 -8.24
CA SER A 15 -5.13 -6.54 -9.02
C SER A 15 -6.41 -5.88 -8.50
N LEU A 16 -6.64 -5.91 -7.18
CA LEU A 16 -7.81 -5.28 -6.56
C LEU A 16 -7.85 -3.76 -6.78
N LEU A 17 -6.72 -3.08 -6.60
CA LEU A 17 -6.62 -1.64 -6.82
C LEU A 17 -6.85 -1.27 -8.30
N ARG A 18 -6.29 -2.05 -9.24
CA ARG A 18 -6.50 -1.86 -10.70
C ARG A 18 -7.96 -2.07 -11.09
N LYS A 19 -8.61 -3.15 -10.61
CA LYS A 19 -10.04 -3.41 -10.84
C LYS A 19 -10.93 -2.25 -10.36
N ASN A 20 -10.53 -1.60 -9.28
CA ASN A 20 -11.23 -0.44 -8.73
C ASN A 20 -10.77 0.91 -9.32
N ARG A 21 -9.92 0.92 -10.36
CA ARG A 21 -9.36 2.14 -10.98
C ARG A 21 -8.63 3.06 -9.99
N ILE A 22 -8.02 2.48 -8.95
CA ILE A 22 -7.21 3.21 -7.97
C ILE A 22 -5.77 3.15 -8.43
N ARG A 23 -5.21 4.32 -8.79
CA ARG A 23 -3.78 4.44 -9.06
C ARG A 23 -2.99 4.30 -7.75
N PHE A 24 -1.92 3.52 -7.81
CA PHE A 24 -1.00 3.30 -6.70
C PHE A 24 0.44 3.24 -7.21
N ARG A 25 1.40 3.33 -6.28
CA ARG A 25 2.83 3.06 -6.52
C ARG A 25 3.35 2.14 -5.42
N ALA A 26 4.13 1.14 -5.80
CA ALA A 26 4.91 0.37 -4.83
C ALA A 26 6.08 1.23 -4.32
N ILE A 27 6.40 1.13 -3.03
CA ILE A 27 7.58 1.77 -2.42
C ILE A 27 8.37 0.75 -1.59
N GLY A 28 9.42 1.18 -0.90
CA GLY A 28 10.13 0.31 0.04
C GLY A 28 10.80 -0.90 -0.60
N GLY A 29 10.88 -2.01 0.15
CA GLY A 29 11.58 -3.22 -0.28
C GLY A 29 10.97 -3.89 -1.50
N ILE A 30 9.65 -3.79 -1.68
CA ILE A 30 8.96 -4.33 -2.86
C ILE A 30 9.35 -3.57 -4.13
N ALA A 31 9.39 -2.24 -4.09
CA ALA A 31 9.76 -1.44 -5.25
C ALA A 31 11.21 -1.71 -5.71
N LEU A 32 12.14 -1.84 -4.77
CA LEU A 32 13.53 -2.19 -5.07
C LEU A 32 13.66 -3.57 -5.71
N ASN A 33 12.88 -4.55 -5.24
CA ASN A 33 12.89 -5.90 -5.80
C ASN A 33 12.26 -5.97 -7.19
N LEU A 34 11.20 -5.19 -7.44
CA LEU A 34 10.65 -5.03 -8.79
C LEU A 34 11.66 -4.43 -9.79
N ALA A 35 12.64 -3.67 -9.28
CA ALA A 35 13.77 -3.14 -10.06
C ALA A 35 15.00 -4.08 -10.09
N GLY A 36 14.90 -5.30 -9.54
CA GLY A 36 15.97 -6.31 -9.60
C GLY A 36 17.00 -6.27 -8.46
N ALA A 37 16.80 -5.47 -7.40
CA ALA A 37 17.79 -5.31 -6.33
C ALA A 37 18.02 -6.56 -5.44
N GLY A 38 17.14 -7.57 -5.51
CA GLY A 38 17.33 -8.84 -4.80
C GLY A 38 17.32 -8.76 -3.26
N ARG A 39 16.77 -7.71 -2.67
CA ARG A 39 16.73 -7.46 -1.22
C ARG A 39 15.76 -8.42 -0.51
N PRO A 40 16.06 -8.89 0.71
CA PRO A 40 15.07 -9.53 1.57
C PRO A 40 13.94 -8.54 1.89
N THR A 41 12.71 -8.92 1.54
CA THR A 41 11.50 -8.10 1.75
C THR A 41 10.42 -8.99 2.35
N LYS A 42 9.75 -8.50 3.38
CA LYS A 42 8.77 -9.25 4.19
C LYS A 42 7.35 -8.69 4.13
N ASP A 43 7.21 -7.51 3.55
CA ASP A 43 6.03 -6.67 3.53
C ASP A 43 5.84 -5.99 2.16
N VAL A 44 4.66 -5.42 1.96
CA VAL A 44 4.26 -4.74 0.73
C VAL A 44 3.81 -3.33 1.08
N ASP A 45 4.59 -2.34 0.64
CA ASP A 45 4.27 -0.93 0.84
C ASP A 45 3.69 -0.32 -0.44
N LEU A 46 2.47 0.21 -0.35
CA LEU A 46 1.78 0.88 -1.45
C LEU A 46 1.40 2.31 -1.06
N VAL A 47 1.65 3.25 -1.97
CA VAL A 47 1.20 4.64 -1.87
C VAL A 47 0.06 4.86 -2.85
N VAL A 48 -1.02 5.48 -2.37
CA VAL A 48 -2.16 5.92 -3.19
C VAL A 48 -2.33 7.43 -3.09
N ALA A 49 -3.04 8.02 -4.04
CA ALA A 49 -3.44 9.42 -3.92
C ALA A 49 -4.37 9.60 -2.71
N ARG A 50 -4.18 10.69 -1.95
CA ARG A 50 -5.00 11.04 -0.78
C ARG A 50 -6.51 10.91 -1.03
N ARG A 51 -7.00 11.43 -2.15
CA ARG A 51 -8.42 11.35 -2.55
C ARG A 51 -8.98 9.93 -2.67
N ASN A 52 -8.10 8.93 -2.81
CA ASN A 52 -8.45 7.53 -2.91
C ASN A 52 -8.21 6.76 -1.61
N TRP A 53 -7.75 7.40 -0.52
CA TRP A 53 -7.33 6.71 0.70
C TRP A 53 -8.45 5.84 1.28
N HIS A 54 -9.63 6.42 1.55
CA HIS A 54 -10.79 5.67 2.07
C HIS A 54 -11.22 4.52 1.16
N ARG A 55 -11.22 4.76 -0.15
CA ARG A 55 -11.62 3.76 -1.15
C ARG A 55 -10.59 2.63 -1.27
N ALA A 56 -9.29 2.96 -1.24
CA ALA A 56 -8.20 2.00 -1.26
C ALA A 56 -8.21 1.14 0.01
N ARG A 57 -8.40 1.78 1.17
CA ARG A 57 -8.56 1.09 2.46
C ARG A 57 -9.71 0.09 2.40
N GLY A 58 -10.90 0.51 1.98
CA GLY A 58 -12.07 -0.37 1.90
C GLY A 58 -11.84 -1.56 0.97
N VAL A 59 -11.23 -1.34 -0.20
CA VAL A 59 -10.93 -2.42 -1.16
C VAL A 59 -9.88 -3.39 -0.61
N LEU A 60 -8.83 -2.90 0.05
CA LEU A 60 -7.75 -3.74 0.57
C LEU A 60 -8.11 -4.44 1.88
N GLN A 61 -9.06 -3.91 2.65
CA GLN A 61 -9.52 -4.53 3.89
C GLN A 61 -10.15 -5.90 3.63
N GLY A 62 -10.81 -6.08 2.48
CA GLY A 62 -11.32 -7.39 2.06
C GLY A 62 -10.21 -8.43 1.85
N LEU A 63 -9.03 -8.01 1.40
CA LEU A 63 -7.90 -8.93 1.22
C LEU A 63 -7.42 -9.49 2.57
N ALA A 64 -7.33 -8.63 3.59
CA ALA A 64 -6.86 -9.02 4.92
C ALA A 64 -7.84 -9.93 5.67
N THR A 65 -9.14 -9.87 5.34
CA THR A 65 -10.15 -10.73 5.95
C THR A 65 -10.33 -12.05 5.20
N GLN A 66 -10.06 -12.08 3.89
CA GLN A 66 -10.29 -13.26 3.04
C GLN A 66 -9.07 -14.17 2.91
N VAL A 67 -7.85 -13.63 3.05
CA VAL A 67 -6.60 -14.38 2.86
C VAL A 67 -5.91 -14.57 4.19
N GLN A 68 -5.87 -15.82 4.68
CA GLN A 68 -5.12 -16.15 5.90
C GLN A 68 -3.63 -15.82 5.73
N GLY A 69 -3.05 -15.17 6.75
CA GLY A 69 -1.63 -14.81 6.77
C GLY A 69 -1.31 -13.40 6.24
N ILE A 70 -2.27 -12.70 5.63
CA ILE A 70 -2.09 -11.29 5.25
C ILE A 70 -2.54 -10.38 6.40
N ARG A 71 -1.63 -9.54 6.89
CA ARG A 71 -1.94 -8.46 7.83
C ARG A 71 -1.87 -7.13 7.10
N LEU A 72 -2.90 -6.31 7.22
CA LEU A 72 -2.93 -4.97 6.67
C LEU A 72 -2.51 -3.97 7.74
N GLY A 73 -1.30 -3.42 7.59
CA GLY A 73 -0.90 -2.21 8.30
C GLY A 73 -1.45 -1.00 7.55
N LEU A 74 -2.13 -0.09 8.26
CA LEU A 74 -2.59 1.16 7.70
C LEU A 74 -1.76 2.29 8.31
N ALA A 75 -1.15 3.11 7.46
CA ALA A 75 -0.76 4.44 7.89
C ALA A 75 -2.03 5.21 8.26
N ASP A 76 -1.96 6.04 9.31
CA ASP A 76 -3.07 6.90 9.73
C ASP A 76 -3.65 7.67 8.54
N GLU A 77 -4.93 8.06 8.65
CA GLU A 77 -5.52 8.94 7.65
C GLU A 77 -4.61 10.17 7.50
N PRO A 78 -4.11 10.47 6.29
CA PRO A 78 -3.20 11.59 6.13
C PRO A 78 -3.88 12.83 6.70
N GLU A 79 -3.23 13.54 7.62
CA GLU A 79 -3.83 14.68 8.32
C GLU A 79 -4.41 15.67 7.32
N SER A 80 -5.60 16.20 7.60
CA SER A 80 -6.14 17.32 6.82
C SER A 80 -5.13 18.46 6.88
N LEU A 81 -4.48 18.77 5.74
CA LEU A 81 -3.61 19.94 5.61
C LEU A 81 -4.38 21.28 5.78
N PHE A 82 -5.65 21.26 6.17
CA PHE A 82 -6.41 22.43 6.59
C PHE A 82 -6.24 22.80 8.08
N GLY A 83 -5.39 22.10 8.84
CA GLY A 83 -5.12 22.42 10.23
C GLY A 83 -3.66 22.82 10.49
N ARG A 84 -3.36 24.12 10.41
CA ARG A 84 -2.15 24.78 10.94
C ARG A 84 -0.86 24.62 10.12
N CYS A 85 -0.75 25.42 9.07
CA CYS A 85 0.45 26.25 8.97
C CYS A 85 0.22 27.44 9.91
N PRO A 86 0.90 27.58 11.07
CA PRO A 86 0.90 28.87 11.74
C PRO A 86 1.50 29.89 10.75
N PRO A 87 0.85 31.05 10.51
CA PRO A 87 1.52 32.14 9.83
C PRO A 87 2.76 32.49 10.65
N GLY A 88 3.84 32.83 9.96
CA GLY A 88 5.20 32.90 10.49
C GLY A 88 5.31 33.51 11.89
N GLN A 89 6.17 32.88 12.69
CA GLN A 89 6.92 33.53 13.76
C GLN A 89 8.41 33.28 13.49
#